data_AF-A0AAD5JLN6-F1
#
_entry.id   AF-A0AAD5JLN6-F1
#
_cell.length_a   1.000
_cell.length_b   1.000
_cell.length_c   1.000
_cell.angle_alpha   90.00
_cell.angle_beta   90.00
_cell.angle_gamma   90.00
#
_symmetry.space_group_name_H-M   'P 1'
#
loop_
_entity.id
_entity.type
_entity.pdbx_description
1 polymer ?
#
loop_
_entity_poly.entity_id
_entity_poly.type
_entity_poly.pdbx_seq_one_letter_code
_entity_poly.pdbx_strand_id
1 'polypeptide(L)'
;MKATTDEANAAKTISRTPSDKMLQQKDEIVANVLWKTLEIRDLLTSSKHIHTPWGEALTVALATASGKNNKPSFHTQEALLSAVELIRFEVLTDKPYTKSYSRIAGNENEQKHIRLITRAMSLLPMDLKNTQWKGPLDRDMLVFNSFIKALNRSYRNLCEMLALSLFLNSIAEKERSDYFDIADSLPYQSDVNVAMGLVSKHYLEQTVGNNNPDKNAALSTTESTFSVCNNVKSDLTQAFQFWDGLVAGIRAIKDKVEIANMFLEADEWLQSRRL
;
A
#
# COMPACT_ATOMS: atom_id res chain seq x y z
N MET A 1 4.72 -9.11 10.90
CA MET A 1 6.09 -8.57 11.05
C MET A 1 6.63 -8.57 12.48
N LYS A 2 5.84 -8.30 13.55
CA LYS A 2 6.35 -8.33 14.95
C LYS A 2 6.99 -9.67 15.36
N ALA A 3 6.51 -10.79 14.81
CA ALA A 3 7.07 -12.11 15.10
C ALA A 3 8.47 -12.33 14.52
N THR A 4 8.95 -11.46 13.62
CA THR A 4 10.22 -11.62 12.90
C THR A 4 11.23 -10.50 13.21
N THR A 5 10.97 -9.68 14.23
CA THR A 5 11.86 -8.58 14.64
C THR A 5 13.12 -9.07 15.34
N ASP A 6 13.02 -10.15 16.12
CA ASP A 6 14.14 -10.75 16.84
C ASP A 6 14.39 -12.17 16.33
N GLU A 7 15.64 -12.60 16.22
CA GLU A 7 16.01 -13.95 15.77
C GLU A 7 15.33 -15.04 16.61
N ALA A 8 15.20 -14.82 17.93
CA ALA A 8 14.53 -15.76 18.84
C ALA A 8 13.03 -15.89 18.56
N ASN A 9 12.38 -14.83 18.09
CA ASN A 9 10.96 -14.83 17.72
C ASN A 9 10.79 -15.36 16.29
N ALA A 10 11.68 -15.01 15.36
CA ALA A 10 11.70 -15.54 14.00
C ALA A 10 11.88 -17.06 13.99
N ALA A 11 12.72 -17.60 14.88
CA ALA A 11 12.89 -19.04 15.05
C ALA A 11 11.63 -19.79 15.52
N LYS A 12 10.59 -19.09 16.04
CA LYS A 12 9.28 -19.69 16.37
C LYS A 12 8.37 -19.81 15.16
N THR A 13 8.65 -19.04 14.10
CA THR A 13 7.89 -19.07 12.84
C THR A 13 8.38 -20.15 11.88
N ILE A 14 9.45 -20.85 12.24
CA ILE A 14 10.05 -21.96 11.48
C ILE A 14 9.86 -23.23 12.29
N SER A 15 9.30 -24.27 11.69
CA SER A 15 9.20 -25.57 12.34
C SER A 15 10.61 -26.17 12.55
N ARG A 16 10.97 -26.48 13.80
CA ARG A 16 12.29 -27.02 14.16
C ARG A 16 12.49 -28.48 13.75
N THR A 17 11.39 -29.16 13.42
CA THR A 17 11.35 -30.55 12.96
C THR A 17 10.36 -30.61 11.80
N PRO A 18 10.59 -31.40 10.73
CA PRO A 18 9.53 -31.73 9.80
C PRO A 18 8.45 -32.45 10.61
N SER A 19 7.43 -31.70 10.98
CA SER A 19 6.26 -32.21 11.66
C SER A 19 5.48 -32.99 10.61
N ASP A 20 5.38 -34.30 10.77
CA ASP A 20 4.42 -35.12 10.00
C ASP A 20 2.96 -34.72 10.26
N LYS A 21 2.70 -33.79 11.21
CA LYS A 21 1.37 -33.22 11.38
C LYS A 21 1.09 -32.21 10.28
N MET A 22 0.06 -32.53 9.51
CA MET A 22 -0.56 -31.65 8.52
C MET A 22 -1.14 -30.41 9.21
N LEU A 23 -1.12 -29.27 8.52
CA LEU A 23 -1.74 -28.03 8.97
C LEU A 23 -3.27 -28.19 8.98
N GLN A 24 -3.89 -27.93 10.13
CA GLN A 24 -5.34 -28.13 10.35
C GLN A 24 -6.09 -26.81 10.54
N GLN A 25 -5.44 -25.77 11.05
CA GLN A 25 -6.13 -24.50 11.32
C GLN A 25 -6.08 -23.56 10.11
N LYS A 26 -7.21 -22.90 9.83
CA LYS A 26 -7.32 -21.89 8.77
C LYS A 26 -6.22 -20.83 8.88
N ASP A 27 -6.08 -20.24 10.06
CA ASP A 27 -5.14 -19.15 10.31
C ASP A 27 -3.68 -19.61 10.19
N GLU A 28 -3.39 -20.87 10.47
CA GLU A 28 -2.07 -21.47 10.30
C GLU A 28 -1.71 -21.63 8.83
N ILE A 29 -2.67 -22.09 8.00
CA ILE A 29 -2.50 -22.19 6.55
C ILE A 29 -2.27 -20.79 5.95
N VAL A 30 -3.13 -19.82 6.30
CA VAL A 30 -3.02 -18.44 5.82
C VAL A 30 -1.68 -17.82 6.25
N ALA A 31 -1.27 -18.00 7.51
CA ALA A 31 0.02 -17.50 7.98
C ALA A 31 1.19 -18.11 7.20
N ASN A 32 1.19 -19.41 6.92
CA ASN A 32 2.22 -20.08 6.12
C ASN A 32 2.29 -19.51 4.70
N VAL A 33 1.14 -19.30 4.05
CA VAL A 33 1.07 -18.66 2.73
C VAL A 33 1.69 -17.26 2.78
N LEU A 34 1.30 -16.43 3.75
CA LEU A 34 1.82 -15.08 3.91
C LEU A 34 3.34 -15.06 4.17
N TRP A 35 3.84 -15.92 5.05
CA TRP A 35 5.28 -16.03 5.30
C TRP A 35 6.04 -16.41 4.04
N LYS A 36 5.54 -17.41 3.30
CA LYS A 36 6.17 -17.85 2.06
C LYS A 36 6.15 -16.77 0.99
N THR A 37 5.05 -16.02 0.88
CA THR A 37 4.98 -14.84 0.00
C THR A 37 6.04 -13.81 0.36
N LEU A 38 6.20 -13.48 1.64
CA LEU A 38 7.22 -12.52 2.09
C LEU A 38 8.66 -13.01 1.85
N GLU A 39 8.91 -14.32 1.99
CA GLU A 39 10.20 -14.93 1.64
C GLU A 39 10.48 -14.85 0.13
N ILE A 40 9.53 -15.26 -0.72
CA ILE A 40 9.70 -15.27 -2.19
C ILE A 40 9.92 -13.86 -2.73
N ARG A 41 9.38 -12.86 -2.05
CA ARG A 41 9.54 -11.45 -2.41
C ARG A 41 10.76 -10.78 -1.76
N ASP A 42 11.63 -11.55 -1.11
CA ASP A 42 12.85 -11.05 -0.44
C ASP A 42 12.57 -9.95 0.59
N LEU A 43 11.41 -9.96 1.24
CA LEU A 43 11.13 -9.11 2.41
C LEU A 43 11.64 -9.78 3.69
N LEU A 44 11.71 -11.11 3.66
CA LEU A 44 12.32 -11.92 4.70
C LEU A 44 13.41 -12.79 4.08
N THR A 45 14.50 -12.96 4.81
CA THR A 45 15.58 -13.87 4.43
C THR A 45 15.03 -15.29 4.39
N SER A 46 15.27 -15.99 3.29
CA SER A 46 14.89 -17.40 3.15
C SER A 46 15.43 -18.20 4.33
N SER A 47 14.60 -19.07 4.92
CA SER A 47 14.93 -20.03 6.00
C SER A 47 15.09 -19.47 7.42
N LYS A 48 15.40 -18.18 7.61
CA LYS A 48 15.56 -17.59 8.96
C LYS A 48 14.45 -16.61 9.32
N HIS A 49 13.62 -16.22 8.36
CA HIS A 49 12.56 -15.22 8.53
C HIS A 49 13.07 -13.91 9.17
N ILE A 50 14.33 -13.53 8.89
CA ILE A 50 14.93 -12.27 9.36
C ILE A 50 14.61 -11.17 8.34
N HIS A 51 14.33 -9.96 8.81
CA HIS A 51 14.01 -8.82 7.93
C HIS A 51 15.17 -8.50 6.99
N THR A 52 14.87 -8.38 5.70
CA THR A 52 15.78 -7.71 4.75
C THR A 52 15.63 -6.19 4.91
N PRO A 53 16.47 -5.35 4.26
CA PRO A 53 16.27 -3.90 4.30
C PRO A 53 14.85 -3.47 3.90
N TRP A 54 14.26 -4.12 2.90
CA TRP A 54 12.89 -3.86 2.46
C TRP A 54 11.84 -4.39 3.45
N GLY A 55 12.11 -5.53 4.10
CA GLY A 55 11.27 -6.02 5.20
C GLY A 55 11.27 -5.11 6.43
N GLU A 56 12.43 -4.54 6.76
CA GLU A 56 12.58 -3.55 7.84
C GLU A 56 11.81 -2.26 7.48
N ALA A 57 11.98 -1.75 6.26
CA ALA A 57 11.23 -0.60 5.76
C ALA A 57 9.72 -0.81 5.85
N LEU A 58 9.22 -1.97 5.41
CA LEU A 58 7.79 -2.31 5.50
C LEU A 58 7.32 -2.42 6.97
N THR A 59 8.16 -2.96 7.86
CA THR A 59 7.83 -3.06 9.29
C THR A 59 7.70 -1.67 9.92
N VAL A 60 8.65 -0.77 9.66
CA VAL A 60 8.62 0.62 10.13
C VAL A 60 7.41 1.35 9.56
N ALA A 61 7.10 1.13 8.28
CA ALA A 61 5.95 1.75 7.64
C ALA A 61 4.62 1.30 8.26
N LEU A 62 4.47 -0.01 8.50
CA LEU A 62 3.30 -0.57 9.16
C LEU A 62 3.14 -0.08 10.60
N ALA A 63 4.24 0.01 11.34
CA ALA A 63 4.22 0.50 12.72
C ALA A 63 3.77 1.97 12.79
N THR A 64 4.28 2.80 11.88
CA THR A 64 3.95 4.23 11.82
C THR A 64 2.51 4.45 11.33
N ALA A 65 2.08 3.75 10.29
CA ALA A 65 0.72 3.85 9.75
C ALA A 65 -0.37 3.33 10.71
N SER A 66 0.00 2.54 11.73
CA SER A 66 -0.95 2.03 12.73
C SER A 66 -1.51 3.12 13.65
N GLY A 67 -0.87 4.29 13.72
CA GLY A 67 -1.29 5.41 14.55
C GLY A 67 -1.62 4.99 16.00
N LYS A 68 -2.75 5.48 16.52
CA LYS A 68 -3.25 5.17 17.88
C LYS A 68 -3.91 3.79 18.01
N ASN A 69 -4.24 3.13 16.91
CA ASN A 69 -5.09 1.93 16.91
C ASN A 69 -4.30 0.61 17.03
N ASN A 70 -2.98 0.66 17.26
CA ASN A 70 -2.06 -0.49 17.43
C ASN A 70 -2.01 -1.51 16.27
N LYS A 71 -2.91 -1.45 15.29
CA LYS A 71 -2.94 -2.30 14.09
C LYS A 71 -3.46 -1.49 12.88
N PRO A 72 -2.77 -1.51 11.72
CA PRO A 72 -3.28 -0.84 10.52
C PRO A 72 -4.41 -1.66 9.90
N SER A 73 -5.31 -0.99 9.17
CA SER A 73 -6.38 -1.68 8.43
C SER A 73 -5.79 -2.68 7.42
N PHE A 74 -6.56 -3.69 7.02
CA PHE A 74 -6.12 -4.67 6.04
C PHE A 74 -5.71 -4.02 4.70
N HIS A 75 -6.53 -3.09 4.20
CA HIS A 75 -6.22 -2.34 2.99
C HIS A 75 -4.96 -1.48 3.12
N THR A 76 -4.71 -0.89 4.30
CA THR A 76 -3.47 -0.14 4.55
C THR A 76 -2.24 -1.06 4.49
N GLN A 77 -2.35 -2.29 5.01
CA GLN A 77 -1.26 -3.27 4.96
C GLN A 77 -0.94 -3.68 3.52
N GLU A 78 -1.96 -3.98 2.72
CA GLU A 78 -1.84 -4.31 1.30
C GLU A 78 -1.27 -3.14 0.49
N ALA A 79 -1.77 -1.93 0.74
CA ALA A 79 -1.30 -0.72 0.07
C ALA A 79 0.19 -0.45 0.36
N LEU A 80 0.64 -0.66 1.61
CA LEU A 80 2.04 -0.46 1.98
C LEU A 80 2.96 -1.51 1.34
N LEU A 81 2.53 -2.79 1.34
CA LEU A 81 3.26 -3.85 0.64
C LEU A 81 3.38 -3.55 -0.86
N SER A 82 2.28 -3.13 -1.49
CA SER A 82 2.25 -2.77 -2.90
C SER A 82 3.10 -1.54 -3.20
N ALA A 83 3.09 -0.53 -2.33
CA ALA A 83 3.92 0.67 -2.47
C ALA A 83 5.41 0.31 -2.48
N VAL A 84 5.86 -0.52 -1.52
CA VAL A 84 7.25 -0.98 -1.44
C VAL A 84 7.68 -1.68 -2.74
N GLU A 85 6.83 -2.55 -3.29
CA GLU A 85 7.12 -3.26 -4.52
C GLU A 85 7.11 -2.35 -5.76
N LEU A 86 6.18 -1.42 -5.84
CA LEU A 86 6.14 -0.43 -6.93
C LEU A 86 7.34 0.53 -6.89
N ILE A 87 7.90 0.79 -5.72
CA ILE A 87 9.17 1.52 -5.56
C ILE A 87 10.33 0.67 -6.07
N ARG A 88 10.38 -0.62 -5.72
CA ARG A 88 11.41 -1.56 -6.22
C ARG A 88 11.37 -1.72 -7.74
N PHE A 89 10.20 -1.61 -8.35
CA PHE A 89 10.03 -1.62 -9.80
C PHE A 89 10.23 -0.24 -10.45
N GLU A 90 10.56 0.80 -9.68
CA GLU A 90 10.74 2.18 -10.15
C GLU A 90 9.49 2.75 -10.86
N VAL A 91 8.31 2.21 -10.55
CA VAL A 91 7.04 2.65 -11.12
C VAL A 91 6.44 3.77 -10.27
N LEU A 92 6.49 3.66 -8.94
CA LEU A 92 6.03 4.72 -8.03
C LEU A 92 7.08 5.84 -7.96
N THR A 93 7.02 6.74 -8.94
CA THR A 93 7.96 7.86 -9.11
C THR A 93 7.23 9.20 -9.29
N ASP A 94 7.97 10.30 -9.25
CA ASP A 94 7.48 11.66 -9.59
C ASP A 94 7.56 11.95 -11.11
N LYS A 95 8.16 11.04 -11.89
CA LYS A 95 8.33 11.16 -13.34
C LYS A 95 7.02 10.92 -14.08
N PRO A 96 6.70 11.71 -15.12
CA PRO A 96 5.50 11.48 -15.92
C PRO A 96 5.68 10.21 -16.76
N TYR A 97 4.64 9.38 -16.89
CA TYR A 97 4.71 8.23 -17.82
C TYR A 97 4.68 8.67 -19.29
N THR A 98 4.08 9.82 -19.56
CA THR A 98 4.00 10.40 -20.90
C THR A 98 3.96 11.92 -20.81
N LYS A 99 4.67 12.60 -21.71
CA LYS A 99 4.77 14.07 -21.76
C LYS A 99 3.42 14.77 -22.06
N SER A 100 2.45 14.04 -22.61
CA SER A 100 1.18 14.57 -23.10
C SER A 100 0.05 14.60 -22.05
N TYR A 101 0.20 13.91 -20.92
CA TYR A 101 -0.89 13.74 -19.94
C TYR A 101 -0.83 14.70 -18.76
N SER A 102 0.30 15.35 -18.49
CA SER A 102 0.51 16.14 -17.27
C SER A 102 -0.15 17.51 -17.34
N ARG A 103 -1.43 17.59 -16.93
CA ARG A 103 -2.04 18.83 -16.45
C ARG A 103 -2.16 18.71 -14.93
N ILE A 104 -1.11 19.14 -14.24
CA ILE A 104 -1.09 19.30 -12.79
C ILE A 104 -0.86 20.80 -12.53
N ALA A 105 -1.64 21.39 -11.63
CA ALA A 105 -1.45 22.80 -11.27
C ALA A 105 -0.12 23.02 -10.54
N GLY A 106 0.48 24.21 -10.72
CA GLY A 106 1.68 24.63 -10.00
C GLY A 106 2.96 24.65 -10.81
N ASN A 107 4.06 24.98 -10.14
CA ASN A 107 5.41 24.98 -10.72
C ASN A 107 5.91 23.53 -10.96
N GLU A 108 7.02 23.37 -11.69
CA GLU A 108 7.52 22.03 -12.06
C GLU A 108 7.80 21.13 -10.84
N ASN A 109 8.26 21.69 -9.73
CA ASN A 109 8.56 20.93 -8.52
C ASN A 109 7.28 20.54 -7.76
N GLU A 110 6.33 21.46 -7.63
CA GLU A 110 5.00 21.18 -7.08
C GLU A 110 4.29 20.08 -7.87
N GLN A 111 4.38 20.11 -9.20
CA GLN A 111 3.81 19.08 -10.05
C GLN A 111 4.44 17.70 -9.81
N LYS A 112 5.77 17.64 -9.57
CA LYS A 112 6.48 16.40 -9.21
C LYS A 112 6.00 15.85 -7.88
N HIS A 113 5.93 16.69 -6.84
CA HIS A 113 5.47 16.29 -5.51
C HIS A 113 4.01 15.83 -5.52
N ILE A 114 3.11 16.60 -6.15
CA ILE A 114 1.69 16.23 -6.28
C ILE A 114 1.55 14.89 -7.00
N ARG A 115 2.28 14.69 -8.10
CA ARG A 115 2.22 13.42 -8.85
C ARG A 115 2.62 12.23 -7.97
N LEU A 116 3.72 12.34 -7.24
CA LEU A 116 4.19 11.27 -6.38
C LEU A 116 3.19 10.95 -5.27
N ILE A 117 2.72 11.98 -4.56
CA ILE A 117 1.82 11.84 -3.42
C ILE A 117 0.49 11.25 -3.86
N THR A 118 -0.06 11.73 -4.97
CA THR A 118 -1.36 11.27 -5.50
C THR A 118 -1.30 9.84 -6.00
N ARG A 119 -0.19 9.44 -6.64
CA ARG A 119 0.05 8.04 -6.99
C ARG A 119 0.09 7.17 -5.74
N ALA A 120 0.87 7.55 -4.72
CA ALA A 120 0.95 6.78 -3.48
C ALA A 120 -0.43 6.66 -2.80
N MET A 121 -1.19 7.75 -2.69
CA MET A 121 -2.52 7.76 -2.08
C MET A 121 -3.55 6.94 -2.86
N SER A 122 -3.40 6.81 -4.18
CA SER A 122 -4.29 5.98 -5.02
C SER A 122 -4.23 4.49 -4.70
N LEU A 123 -3.26 4.03 -3.89
CA LEU A 123 -3.18 2.66 -3.41
C LEU A 123 -4.21 2.33 -2.33
N LEU A 124 -4.83 3.35 -1.72
CA LEU A 124 -5.89 3.15 -0.73
C LEU A 124 -7.28 3.16 -1.38
N PRO A 125 -8.19 2.29 -0.92
CA PRO A 125 -9.59 2.39 -1.30
C PRO A 125 -10.21 3.65 -0.68
N MET A 126 -11.24 4.15 -1.36
CA MET A 126 -12.05 5.28 -0.89
C MET A 126 -13.49 4.83 -0.71
N ASP A 127 -14.18 5.38 0.29
CA ASP A 127 -15.59 5.07 0.52
C ASP A 127 -16.50 5.90 -0.41
N LEU A 128 -17.10 5.21 -1.37
CA LEU A 128 -17.89 5.80 -2.45
C LEU A 128 -19.36 5.39 -2.31
N LYS A 129 -20.26 6.32 -2.62
CA LYS A 129 -21.69 6.03 -2.79
C LYS A 129 -21.89 5.08 -3.96
N ASN A 130 -22.95 4.28 -3.90
CA ASN A 130 -23.40 3.45 -5.01
C ASN A 130 -24.07 4.31 -6.11
N THR A 131 -23.31 5.26 -6.65
CA THR A 131 -23.71 6.17 -7.73
C THR A 131 -22.61 6.22 -8.78
N GLN A 132 -22.99 6.56 -10.02
CA GLN A 132 -22.02 6.66 -11.10
C GLN A 132 -21.00 7.76 -10.81
N TRP A 133 -19.73 7.49 -11.09
CA TRP A 133 -18.64 8.46 -10.92
C TRP A 133 -18.91 9.74 -11.72
N LYS A 134 -18.87 10.87 -11.02
CA LYS A 134 -18.98 12.22 -11.57
C LYS A 134 -17.78 13.04 -11.08
N GLY A 135 -16.63 12.80 -11.67
CA GLY A 135 -15.39 13.50 -11.34
C GLY A 135 -14.44 13.56 -12.53
N PRO A 136 -13.46 14.47 -12.52
CA PRO A 136 -12.45 14.55 -13.57
C PRO A 136 -11.67 13.24 -13.70
N LEU A 137 -11.22 12.95 -14.91
CA LEU A 137 -10.45 11.75 -15.24
C LEU A 137 -9.00 12.14 -15.53
N ASP A 138 -8.05 11.42 -14.92
CA ASP A 138 -6.62 11.60 -15.15
C ASP A 138 -6.02 10.38 -15.83
N ARG A 139 -5.49 10.56 -17.04
CA ARG A 139 -4.88 9.49 -17.83
C ARG A 139 -3.60 8.94 -17.20
N ASP A 140 -2.78 9.79 -16.56
CA ASP A 140 -1.56 9.35 -15.89
C ASP A 140 -1.90 8.43 -14.71
N MET A 141 -2.96 8.79 -13.97
CA MET A 141 -3.45 7.96 -12.86
C MET A 141 -4.04 6.63 -13.34
N LEU A 142 -4.72 6.60 -14.49
CA LEU A 142 -5.24 5.35 -15.06
C LEU A 142 -4.12 4.41 -15.52
N VAL A 143 -3.04 4.95 -16.09
CA VAL A 143 -1.84 4.17 -16.39
C VAL A 143 -1.24 3.61 -15.11
N PHE A 144 -1.10 4.44 -14.07
CA PHE A 144 -0.61 3.97 -12.78
C PHE A 144 -1.47 2.84 -12.19
N ASN A 145 -2.79 2.99 -12.25
CA ASN A 145 -3.75 1.98 -11.79
C ASN A 145 -3.62 0.65 -12.52
N SER A 146 -3.19 0.68 -13.79
CA SER A 146 -2.94 -0.54 -14.56
C SER A 146 -1.76 -1.33 -13.99
N PHE A 147 -0.70 -0.64 -13.54
CA PHE A 147 0.41 -1.27 -12.82
C PHE A 147 -0.03 -1.84 -11.47
N ILE A 148 -0.85 -1.09 -10.70
CA ILE A 148 -1.38 -1.55 -9.41
C ILE A 148 -2.21 -2.83 -9.59
N LYS A 149 -3.16 -2.83 -10.54
CA LYS A 149 -4.01 -4.00 -10.81
C LYS A 149 -3.19 -5.20 -11.26
N ALA A 150 -2.20 -4.99 -12.13
CA ALA A 150 -1.31 -6.06 -12.57
C ALA A 150 -0.53 -6.65 -11.38
N LEU A 151 0.00 -5.79 -10.51
CA LEU A 151 0.74 -6.20 -9.31
C LEU A 151 -0.15 -6.97 -8.32
N ASN A 152 -1.27 -6.38 -7.91
CA ASN A 152 -2.20 -6.95 -6.93
C ASN A 152 -2.73 -8.30 -7.41
N ARG A 153 -3.10 -8.41 -8.70
CA ARG A 153 -3.55 -9.68 -9.28
C ARG A 153 -2.44 -10.73 -9.29
N SER A 154 -1.21 -10.34 -9.60
CA SER A 154 -0.07 -11.28 -9.52
C SER A 154 0.20 -11.73 -8.09
N TYR A 155 0.08 -10.86 -7.09
CA TYR A 155 0.19 -11.22 -5.68
C TYR A 155 -0.95 -12.14 -5.22
N ARG A 156 -2.19 -11.85 -5.63
CA ARG A 156 -3.34 -12.70 -5.36
C ARG A 156 -3.11 -14.12 -5.90
N ASN A 157 -2.73 -14.21 -7.17
CA ASN A 157 -2.42 -15.48 -7.82
C ASN A 157 -1.27 -16.20 -7.10
N LEU A 158 -0.21 -15.50 -6.70
CA LEU A 158 0.90 -16.09 -5.95
C LEU A 158 0.41 -16.71 -4.63
N CYS A 159 -0.37 -15.96 -3.84
CA CYS A 159 -0.93 -16.46 -2.59
C CYS A 159 -1.83 -17.69 -2.79
N GLU A 160 -2.69 -17.67 -3.79
CA GLU A 160 -3.57 -18.80 -4.12
C GLU A 160 -2.79 -20.03 -4.61
N MET A 161 -1.75 -19.84 -5.43
CA MET A 161 -0.88 -20.93 -5.88
C MET A 161 -0.05 -21.54 -4.75
N LEU A 162 0.40 -20.70 -3.80
CA LEU A 162 1.06 -21.18 -2.58
C LEU A 162 0.09 -21.97 -1.70
N ALA A 163 -1.14 -21.48 -1.50
CA ALA A 163 -2.17 -22.21 -0.78
C ALA A 163 -2.45 -23.58 -1.44
N LEU A 164 -2.64 -23.59 -2.77
CA LEU A 164 -2.82 -24.82 -3.55
C LEU A 164 -1.63 -25.78 -3.38
N SER A 165 -0.40 -25.27 -3.43
CA SER A 165 0.82 -26.06 -3.23
C SER A 165 0.86 -26.73 -1.85
N LEU A 166 0.42 -26.06 -0.78
CA LEU A 166 0.32 -26.66 0.56
C LEU A 166 -0.63 -27.86 0.58
N PHE A 167 -1.78 -27.76 -0.10
CA PHE A 167 -2.74 -28.87 -0.20
C PHE A 167 -2.22 -30.01 -1.10
N LEU A 168 -1.65 -29.70 -2.27
CA LEU A 168 -1.17 -30.73 -3.20
C LEU A 168 -0.02 -31.55 -2.62
N ASN A 169 0.89 -30.92 -1.88
CA ASN A 169 2.00 -31.59 -1.21
C ASN A 169 1.61 -32.28 0.10
N SER A 170 0.31 -32.33 0.43
CA SER A 170 -0.21 -32.92 1.68
C SER A 170 0.39 -32.29 2.95
N ILE A 171 0.80 -31.01 2.87
CA ILE A 171 1.25 -30.24 4.02
C ILE A 171 0.03 -29.75 4.83
N ALA A 172 -1.10 -29.48 4.15
CA ALA A 172 -2.37 -29.12 4.78
C ALA A 172 -3.43 -30.21 4.56
N GLU A 173 -4.35 -30.33 5.52
CA GLU A 173 -5.46 -31.31 5.48
C GLU A 173 -6.37 -31.08 4.27
N LYS A 174 -6.68 -32.15 3.52
CA LYS A 174 -7.47 -32.10 2.27
C LYS A 174 -8.97 -32.29 2.45
N GLU A 175 -9.42 -32.81 3.58
CA GLU A 175 -10.86 -32.98 3.85
C GLU A 175 -11.32 -31.81 4.71
N ARG A 176 -11.84 -30.77 4.08
CA ARG A 176 -12.24 -29.52 4.75
C ARG A 176 -13.51 -28.93 4.16
N SER A 177 -14.22 -28.14 4.96
CA SER A 177 -15.42 -27.37 4.54
C SER A 177 -15.19 -25.86 4.45
N ASP A 178 -14.05 -25.36 4.94
CA ASP A 178 -13.73 -23.92 5.11
C ASP A 178 -12.84 -23.34 4.01
N TYR A 179 -12.84 -23.93 2.80
CA TYR A 179 -12.00 -23.46 1.68
C TYR A 179 -12.25 -22.02 1.28
N PHE A 180 -13.52 -21.61 1.27
CA PHE A 180 -13.90 -20.23 0.94
C PHE A 180 -13.37 -19.26 2.00
N ASP A 181 -13.44 -19.62 3.28
CA ASP A 181 -12.92 -18.79 4.38
C ASP A 181 -11.41 -18.62 4.29
N ILE A 182 -10.68 -19.66 3.86
CA ILE A 182 -9.23 -19.56 3.58
C ILE A 182 -8.99 -18.57 2.44
N ALA A 183 -9.70 -18.71 1.32
CA ALA A 183 -9.55 -17.86 0.16
C ALA A 183 -9.90 -16.38 0.46
N ASP A 184 -10.94 -16.13 1.24
CA ASP A 184 -11.34 -14.78 1.67
C ASP A 184 -10.34 -14.16 2.67
N SER A 185 -9.61 -14.98 3.41
CA SER A 185 -8.57 -14.52 4.35
C SER A 185 -7.25 -14.15 3.66
N LEU A 186 -7.09 -14.49 2.37
CA LEU A 186 -5.89 -14.14 1.59
C LEU A 186 -5.96 -12.67 1.10
N PRO A 187 -4.81 -12.00 0.94
CA PRO A 187 -4.75 -10.61 0.49
C PRO A 187 -5.16 -10.45 -0.97
N TYR A 188 -5.42 -9.20 -1.34
CA TYR A 188 -5.73 -8.70 -2.68
C TYR A 188 -7.03 -9.27 -3.26
N GLN A 189 -8.05 -9.42 -2.42
CA GLN A 189 -9.38 -9.88 -2.84
C GLN A 189 -10.09 -8.84 -3.73
N SER A 190 -9.91 -7.55 -3.44
CA SER A 190 -10.53 -6.46 -4.19
C SER A 190 -9.48 -5.56 -4.83
N ASP A 191 -9.80 -5.10 -6.04
CA ASP A 191 -9.01 -4.08 -6.72
C ASP A 191 -9.28 -2.70 -6.10
N VAL A 192 -8.22 -1.90 -6.00
CA VAL A 192 -8.32 -0.50 -5.63
C VAL A 192 -8.69 0.33 -6.86
N ASN A 193 -9.46 1.40 -6.65
CA ASN A 193 -9.84 2.35 -7.68
C ASN A 193 -8.96 3.62 -7.60
N VAL A 194 -9.01 4.46 -8.63
CA VAL A 194 -8.22 5.70 -8.69
C VAL A 194 -8.81 6.86 -7.87
N ALA A 195 -9.96 6.68 -7.22
CA ALA A 195 -10.72 7.79 -6.65
C ALA A 195 -9.93 8.54 -5.57
N MET A 196 -9.27 7.82 -4.66
CA MET A 196 -8.44 8.44 -3.62
C MET A 196 -7.34 9.32 -4.24
N GLY A 197 -6.66 8.82 -5.28
CA GLY A 197 -5.62 9.59 -5.98
C GLY A 197 -6.16 10.85 -6.65
N LEU A 198 -7.36 10.78 -7.25
CA LEU A 198 -8.01 11.93 -7.90
C LEU A 198 -8.48 12.99 -6.90
N VAL A 199 -9.06 12.55 -5.78
CA VAL A 199 -9.52 13.43 -4.71
C VAL A 199 -8.33 14.12 -4.04
N SER A 200 -7.29 13.37 -3.69
CA SER A 200 -6.04 13.93 -3.15
C SER A 200 -5.38 14.89 -4.14
N LYS A 201 -5.41 14.57 -5.45
CA LYS A 201 -4.86 15.46 -6.48
C LYS A 201 -5.58 16.80 -6.47
N HIS A 202 -6.91 16.76 -6.55
CA HIS A 202 -7.70 17.98 -6.58
C HIS A 202 -7.51 18.82 -5.31
N TYR A 203 -7.49 18.17 -4.14
CA TYR A 203 -7.21 18.84 -2.87
C TYR A 203 -5.85 19.55 -2.89
N LEU A 204 -4.79 18.84 -3.29
CA LEU A 204 -3.44 19.41 -3.33
C LEU A 204 -3.32 20.53 -4.37
N GLU A 205 -3.96 20.41 -5.53
CA GLU A 205 -3.98 21.47 -6.56
C GLU A 205 -4.65 22.76 -6.05
N GLN A 206 -5.64 22.69 -5.16
CA GLN A 206 -6.22 23.88 -4.53
C GLN A 206 -5.27 24.53 -3.50
N THR A 207 -4.25 23.81 -3.04
CA THR A 207 -3.25 24.33 -2.09
C THR A 207 -1.98 24.89 -2.75
N VAL A 208 -1.92 24.87 -4.09
CA VAL A 208 -0.82 25.38 -4.89
C VAL A 208 -0.85 26.92 -4.96
N GLY A 209 0.33 27.56 -5.01
CA GLY A 209 0.46 29.00 -5.27
C GLY A 209 0.28 29.94 -4.06
N ASN A 210 -0.20 29.44 -2.92
CA ASN A 210 -0.29 30.21 -1.67
C ASN A 210 0.72 29.68 -0.64
N ASN A 211 1.51 30.57 -0.04
CA ASN A 211 2.45 30.23 1.05
C ASN A 211 1.73 29.75 2.31
N ASN A 212 0.44 30.10 2.48
CA ASN A 212 -0.44 29.58 3.51
C ASN A 212 -1.83 29.30 2.89
N PRO A 213 -2.04 28.11 2.31
CA PRO A 213 -3.28 27.79 1.62
C PRO A 213 -4.43 27.64 2.62
N ASP A 214 -5.61 28.14 2.26
CA ASP A 214 -6.82 27.92 3.05
C ASP A 214 -7.29 26.46 2.88
N LYS A 215 -6.85 25.62 3.83
CA LYS A 215 -7.12 24.18 3.87
C LYS A 215 -8.61 23.86 3.94
N ASN A 216 -9.39 24.70 4.61
CA ASN A 216 -10.83 24.50 4.76
C ASN A 216 -11.54 24.81 3.45
N ALA A 217 -11.15 25.88 2.76
CA ALA A 217 -11.68 26.20 1.44
C ALA A 217 -11.33 25.12 0.40
N ALA A 218 -10.09 24.60 0.42
CA ALA A 218 -9.66 23.50 -0.43
C ALA A 218 -10.47 22.23 -0.19
N LEU A 219 -10.74 21.89 1.08
CA LEU A 219 -11.57 20.74 1.45
C LEU A 219 -13.02 20.91 0.96
N SER A 220 -13.66 22.05 1.20
CA SER A 220 -15.04 22.30 0.75
C SER A 220 -15.19 22.29 -0.77
N THR A 221 -14.18 22.79 -1.49
CA THR A 221 -14.14 22.72 -2.96
C THR A 221 -14.01 21.28 -3.45
N THR A 222 -13.22 20.46 -2.75
CA THR A 222 -13.06 19.05 -3.06
C THR A 222 -14.35 18.26 -2.78
N GLU A 223 -15.00 18.49 -1.64
CA GLU A 223 -16.27 17.84 -1.28
C GLU A 223 -17.41 18.19 -2.25
N SER A 224 -17.48 19.44 -2.71
CA SER A 224 -18.47 19.85 -3.71
C SER A 224 -18.22 19.25 -5.10
N THR A 225 -16.95 19.14 -5.50
CA THR A 225 -16.56 18.53 -6.79
C THR A 225 -16.82 17.02 -6.80
N PHE A 226 -16.51 16.32 -5.70
CA PHE A 226 -16.63 14.87 -5.59
C PHE A 226 -17.81 14.44 -4.70
N SER A 227 -19.02 14.85 -5.07
CA SER A 227 -20.27 14.52 -4.36
C SER A 227 -20.56 13.01 -4.17
N VAL A 228 -19.87 12.15 -4.92
CA VAL A 228 -19.94 10.68 -4.84
C VAL A 228 -19.24 10.13 -3.60
N CYS A 229 -18.29 10.86 -3.02
CA CYS A 229 -17.57 10.42 -1.82
C CYS A 229 -18.44 10.59 -0.57
N ASN A 230 -18.32 9.66 0.38
CA ASN A 230 -19.05 9.74 1.64
C ASN A 230 -18.40 10.72 2.63
N ASN A 231 -17.10 10.55 2.89
CA ASN A 231 -16.38 11.35 3.88
C ASN A 231 -14.95 11.66 3.42
N VAL A 232 -14.83 12.69 2.56
CA VAL A 232 -13.56 13.14 1.98
C VAL A 232 -12.53 13.47 3.07
N LYS A 233 -12.94 14.16 4.14
CA LYS A 233 -12.04 14.55 5.23
C LYS A 233 -11.42 13.34 5.95
N SER A 234 -12.25 12.34 6.29
CA SER A 234 -11.77 11.12 6.96
C SER A 234 -10.85 10.31 6.05
N ASP A 235 -11.21 10.20 4.77
CA ASP A 235 -10.45 9.46 3.77
C ASP A 235 -9.08 10.12 3.51
N LEU A 236 -9.03 11.44 3.36
CA LEU A 236 -7.78 12.19 3.24
C LEU A 236 -6.91 12.07 4.50
N THR A 237 -7.52 12.08 5.69
CA THR A 237 -6.77 11.90 6.94
C THR A 237 -6.10 10.53 7.00
N GLN A 238 -6.81 9.47 6.58
CA GLN A 238 -6.24 8.13 6.46
C GLN A 238 -5.14 8.07 5.39
N ALA A 239 -5.33 8.77 4.27
CA ALA A 239 -4.32 8.85 3.21
C ALA A 239 -3.03 9.55 3.68
N PHE A 240 -3.13 10.61 4.50
CA PHE A 240 -1.96 11.25 5.10
C PHE A 240 -1.25 10.34 6.11
N GLN A 241 -2.00 9.60 6.95
CA GLN A 241 -1.41 8.62 7.87
C GLN A 241 -0.69 7.49 7.13
N PHE A 242 -1.25 7.02 6.02
CA PHE A 242 -0.60 6.06 5.15
C PHE A 242 0.68 6.63 4.53
N TRP A 243 0.64 7.88 4.06
CA TRP A 243 1.82 8.56 3.53
C TRP A 243 2.93 8.69 4.58
N ASP A 244 2.59 9.03 5.82
CA ASP A 244 3.54 9.06 6.95
C ASP A 244 4.21 7.71 7.17
N GLY A 245 3.42 6.64 7.13
CA GLY A 245 3.95 5.29 7.18
C GLY A 245 4.92 5.00 6.05
N LEU A 246 4.52 5.28 4.82
CA LEU A 246 5.35 5.04 3.64
C LEU A 246 6.68 5.79 3.71
N VAL A 247 6.65 7.09 4.04
CA VAL A 247 7.86 7.92 4.18
C VAL A 247 8.74 7.44 5.32
N ALA A 248 8.18 7.03 6.46
CA ALA A 248 8.95 6.47 7.57
C ALA A 248 9.70 5.19 7.15
N GLY A 249 9.04 4.31 6.40
CA GLY A 249 9.68 3.12 5.83
C GLY A 249 10.82 3.46 4.86
N ILE A 250 10.59 4.41 3.95
CA ILE A 250 11.61 4.86 2.98
C ILE A 250 12.80 5.50 3.70
N ARG A 251 12.54 6.30 4.74
CA ARG A 251 13.59 6.94 5.56
C ARG A 251 14.50 5.90 6.23
N ALA A 252 13.99 4.73 6.59
CA ALA A 252 14.78 3.63 7.15
C ALA A 252 15.76 3.02 6.15
N ILE A 253 15.51 3.16 4.84
CA ILE A 253 16.36 2.62 3.77
C ILE A 253 16.97 3.72 2.87
N LYS A 254 16.96 4.98 3.33
CA LYS A 254 17.38 6.13 2.53
C LYS A 254 18.79 5.99 1.92
N ASP A 255 19.71 5.41 2.68
CA ASP A 255 21.11 5.27 2.28
C ASP A 255 21.32 4.11 1.27
N LYS A 256 20.27 3.32 1.03
CA LYS A 256 20.28 2.13 0.17
C LYS A 256 19.50 2.33 -1.14
N VAL A 257 18.73 3.42 -1.26
CA VAL A 257 17.80 3.65 -2.38
C VAL A 257 17.87 5.09 -2.84
N GLU A 258 18.28 5.32 -4.10
CA GLU A 258 18.41 6.68 -4.68
C GLU A 258 17.07 7.44 -4.75
N ILE A 259 15.97 6.70 -4.89
CA ILE A 259 14.60 7.22 -4.98
C ILE A 259 14.14 7.82 -3.62
N ALA A 260 14.85 7.58 -2.51
CA ALA A 260 14.41 8.07 -1.20
C ALA A 260 14.28 9.60 -1.13
N ASN A 261 15.17 10.35 -1.80
CA ASN A 261 15.18 11.81 -1.73
C ASN A 261 13.89 12.44 -2.27
N MET A 262 13.34 11.93 -3.38
CA MET A 262 12.10 12.46 -3.94
C MET A 262 10.89 12.28 -3.01
N PHE A 263 10.87 11.24 -2.17
CA PHE A 263 9.82 11.07 -1.15
C PHE A 263 10.02 12.01 0.03
N LEU A 264 11.26 12.25 0.45
CA LEU A 264 11.56 13.16 1.56
C LEU A 264 11.25 14.62 1.19
N GLU A 265 11.64 15.06 0.00
CA GLU A 265 11.31 16.39 -0.52
C GLU A 265 9.80 16.59 -0.65
N ALA A 266 9.08 15.58 -1.17
CA ALA A 266 7.63 15.62 -1.26
C ALA A 266 6.96 15.65 0.13
N ASP A 267 7.52 14.96 1.13
CA ASP A 267 7.00 14.99 2.49
C ASP A 267 7.16 16.38 3.13
N GLU A 268 8.34 17.00 3.01
CA GLU A 268 8.59 18.36 3.48
C GLU A 268 7.62 19.38 2.86
N TRP A 269 7.40 19.27 1.54
CA TRP A 269 6.43 20.10 0.84
C TRP A 269 5.00 19.89 1.37
N LEU A 270 4.63 18.63 1.64
CA LEU A 270 3.30 18.25 2.11
C LEU A 270 3.01 18.73 3.54
N GLN A 271 4.00 18.79 4.44
CA GLN A 271 3.78 19.16 5.86
C GLN A 271 3.02 20.49 6.03
N SER A 272 3.31 21.48 5.20
CA SER A 272 2.65 22.80 5.22
C SER A 272 1.19 22.78 4.71
N ARG A 273 0.77 21.71 4.03
CA ARG A 273 -0.47 21.62 3.25
C ARG A 273 -1.45 20.54 3.73
N ARG A 274 -1.08 19.77 4.75
CA ARG A 274 -1.97 18.76 5.38
C ARG A 274 -3.13 19.42 6.11
N LEU A 275 -4.28 18.72 6.13
CA LEU A 275 -5.48 19.09 6.88
C LEU A 275 -5.20 19.39 8.35
#